data_AF-A0A8K0Y4E5-F1
#
_entry.id   AF-A0A8K0Y4E5-F1
#
_cell.length_a   1.000
_cell.length_b   1.000
_cell.length_c   1.000
_cell.angle_alpha   90.00
_cell.angle_beta   90.00
_cell.angle_gamma   90.00
#
_symmetry.space_group_name_H-M   'P 1'
#
loop_
_entity.id
_entity.type
_entity.pdbx_description
1 polymer ?
#
loop_
_entity_poly.entity_id
_entity_poly.type
_entity_poly.pdbx_seq_one_letter_code
_entity_poly.pdbx_strand_id
1 'polypeptide(L)'
;MKLLDARRDLYRRLAHQEGYRSRAAYKLKELNLSYRIIGPGFHVLDLGCSPGGWTQVALELAGNRGKVMGIDKAFVEEIPNATHNTR
;
A
#
# COMPACT_ATOMS: atom_id res chain seq x y z
N MET A 1 3.40 -28.93 5.17
CA MET A 1 3.16 -27.50 4.86
C MET A 1 4.49 -26.89 4.42
N LYS A 2 4.60 -26.38 3.18
CA LYS A 2 5.87 -25.84 2.67
C LYS A 2 6.22 -24.56 3.43
N LEU A 3 7.47 -24.41 3.90
CA LEU A 3 7.94 -23.26 4.70
C LEU A 3 7.59 -21.88 4.09
N LEU A 4 7.54 -21.79 2.76
CA LEU A 4 7.18 -20.57 2.03
C LEU A 4 5.73 -20.16 2.26
N ASP A 5 4.80 -21.11 2.37
CA ASP A 5 3.38 -20.84 2.62
C ASP A 5 3.17 -20.33 4.05
N ALA A 6 3.84 -20.95 5.01
CA ALA A 6 3.85 -20.50 6.41
C ALA A 6 4.31 -19.04 6.54
N ARG A 7 5.37 -18.66 5.82
CA ARG A 7 5.87 -17.28 5.78
C ARG A 7 4.88 -16.33 5.10
N ARG A 8 4.24 -16.73 4.01
CA ARG A 8 3.21 -15.92 3.34
C ARG A 8 2.02 -15.65 4.27
N ASP A 9 1.64 -16.65 5.05
CA ASP A 9 0.54 -16.57 6.00
C ASP A 9 0.88 -15.71 7.24
N LEU A 10 2.14 -15.67 7.64
CA LEU A 10 2.62 -14.76 8.68
C LEU A 10 2.44 -13.30 8.26
N TYR A 11 2.97 -12.89 7.10
CA TYR A 11 2.87 -11.50 6.64
C TYR A 11 1.44 -11.06 6.33
N ARG A 12 0.57 -11.99 5.93
CA ARG A 12 -0.85 -11.67 5.77
C ARG A 12 -1.50 -11.34 7.12
N ARG A 13 -1.21 -12.13 8.15
CA ARG A 13 -1.70 -11.90 9.51
C ARG A 13 -1.15 -10.61 10.11
N LEU A 14 0.15 -10.38 9.96
CA LEU A 14 0.80 -9.16 10.45
C LEU A 14 0.22 -7.91 9.78
N ALA A 15 0.06 -7.93 8.45
CA ALA A 15 -0.55 -6.82 7.72
C ALA A 15 -1.95 -6.49 8.27
N HIS A 16 -2.78 -7.52 8.47
CA HIS A 16 -4.12 -7.35 9.03
C HIS A 16 -4.07 -6.79 10.47
N GLN A 17 -3.16 -7.28 11.32
CA GLN A 17 -2.97 -6.78 12.69
C GLN A 17 -2.53 -5.31 12.73
N GLU A 18 -1.74 -4.87 11.75
CA GLU A 18 -1.26 -3.49 11.60
C GLU A 18 -2.23 -2.59 10.80
N GLY A 19 -3.39 -3.11 10.38
CA GLY A 19 -4.39 -2.35 9.62
C GLY A 19 -4.07 -2.17 8.12
N TYR A 20 -3.07 -2.88 7.60
CA TYR A 20 -2.80 -2.93 6.17
C TYR A 20 -3.73 -3.90 5.45
N ARG A 21 -4.27 -3.45 4.32
CA ARG A 21 -5.20 -4.23 3.48
C ARG A 21 -4.55 -5.39 2.75
N SER A 22 -3.22 -5.39 2.66
CA SER A 22 -2.49 -6.55 2.14
C SER A 22 -1.04 -6.59 2.62
N ARG A 23 -0.47 -7.79 2.60
CA ARG A 23 0.98 -8.00 2.82
C ARG A 23 1.89 -7.28 1.81
N ALA A 24 1.34 -6.73 0.73
CA ALA A 24 2.13 -5.98 -0.25
C ALA A 24 2.68 -4.67 0.36
N ALA A 25 2.03 -4.13 1.41
CA ALA A 25 2.50 -2.96 2.15
C ALA A 25 3.97 -3.10 2.58
N TYR A 26 4.36 -4.26 3.13
CA TYR A 26 5.77 -4.52 3.52
C TYR A 26 6.74 -4.43 2.36
N LYS A 27 6.34 -4.86 1.16
CA LYS A 27 7.21 -4.76 -0.02
C LYS A 27 7.51 -3.31 -0.36
N LEU A 28 6.51 -2.42 -0.32
CA LEU A 28 6.73 -1.00 -0.60
C LEU A 28 7.55 -0.33 0.50
N LYS A 29 7.31 -0.68 1.78
CA LYS A 29 8.11 -0.20 2.91
C LYS A 29 9.59 -0.59 2.76
N GLU A 30 9.86 -1.86 2.47
CA GLU A 30 11.22 -2.36 2.23
C GLU A 30 11.88 -1.67 1.04
N LEU A 31 11.18 -1.56 -0.11
CA LEU A 31 11.67 -0.85 -1.28
C LEU A 31 11.99 0.62 -0.95
N ASN A 32 11.12 1.31 -0.21
CA ASN A 32 11.36 2.70 0.14
C ASN A 32 12.51 2.87 1.13
N LEU A 33 12.69 1.91 2.06
CA LEU A 33 13.83 1.91 2.97
C LEU A 33 15.15 1.79 2.20
N SER A 34 15.20 0.93 1.18
CA SER A 34 16.41 0.72 0.37
C SER A 34 16.68 1.84 -0.64
N TYR A 35 15.63 2.36 -1.30
CA TYR A 35 15.79 3.19 -2.49
C TYR A 35 15.20 4.61 -2.37
N ARG A 36 14.48 4.91 -1.28
CA ARG A 36 13.88 6.25 -1.04
C ARG A 36 13.04 6.77 -2.22
N ILE A 37 12.24 5.90 -2.81
CA ILE A 37 11.40 6.15 -3.99
C ILE A 37 10.22 7.11 -3.72
N ILE A 38 9.72 7.20 -2.49
CA ILE A 38 8.64 8.09 -2.08
C ILE A 38 9.11 8.88 -0.85
N GLY A 39 9.03 10.20 -0.94
CA GLY A 39 9.35 11.13 0.13
C GLY A 39 8.18 12.06 0.49
N PRO A 40 8.32 12.81 1.59
CA PRO A 40 7.29 13.76 2.02
C PRO A 40 6.99 14.81 0.94
N GLY A 41 5.71 15.07 0.69
CA GLY A 41 5.23 16.03 -0.32
C GLY A 41 5.10 15.45 -1.72
N PHE A 42 5.43 14.17 -1.96
CA PHE A 42 5.35 13.60 -3.29
C PHE A 42 3.90 13.40 -3.75
N HIS A 43 3.68 13.53 -5.05
CA HIS A 43 2.46 13.07 -5.71
C HIS A 43 2.70 11.66 -6.26
N VAL A 44 1.87 10.70 -5.84
CA VAL A 44 2.05 9.29 -6.15
C VAL A 44 0.80 8.76 -6.86
N LEU A 45 1.02 8.02 -7.94
CA LEU A 45 -0.02 7.28 -8.65
C LEU A 45 0.22 5.79 -8.48
N ASP A 46 -0.70 5.08 -7.82
CA ASP A 46 -0.67 3.64 -7.60
C ASP A 46 -1.58 2.94 -8.62
N LEU A 47 -0.98 2.27 -9.61
CA LEU A 47 -1.68 1.61 -10.71
C LEU A 47 -1.86 0.12 -10.40
N GLY A 48 -3.09 -0.38 -10.55
CA GLY A 48 -3.44 -1.74 -10.12
C GLY A 48 -3.49 -1.85 -8.59
N CYS A 49 -4.04 -0.82 -7.94
CA CYS A 49 -3.89 -0.65 -6.51
C CYS A 49 -4.70 -1.65 -5.66
N SER A 50 -5.68 -2.39 -6.20
CA SER A 50 -6.54 -3.27 -5.39
C SER A 50 -5.73 -4.36 -4.67
N PRO A 51 -5.91 -4.56 -3.34
CA PRO A 51 -6.92 -3.97 -2.44
C PRO A 51 -6.50 -2.66 -1.74
N GLY A 52 -5.30 -2.15 -2.01
CA GLY A 52 -4.86 -0.80 -1.59
C GLY A 52 -3.67 -0.76 -0.64
N GLY A 53 -2.94 -1.88 -0.47
CA GLY A 53 -1.83 -1.96 0.49
C GLY A 53 -0.64 -1.03 0.15
N TRP A 54 -0.35 -0.80 -1.13
CA TRP A 54 0.68 0.16 -1.55
C TRP A 54 0.18 1.59 -1.40
N THR A 55 -1.07 1.87 -1.77
CA THR A 55 -1.74 3.17 -1.56
C THR A 55 -1.66 3.63 -0.09
N GLN A 56 -1.92 2.73 0.88
CA GLN A 56 -1.78 3.06 2.31
C GLN A 56 -0.36 3.49 2.68
N VAL A 57 0.65 2.72 2.25
CA VAL A 57 2.06 3.05 2.55
C VAL A 57 2.52 4.30 1.82
N ALA A 58 2.06 4.53 0.58
CA ALA A 58 2.36 5.74 -0.17
C ALA A 58 1.82 6.99 0.55
N LEU A 59 0.62 6.93 1.15
CA LEU A 59 0.06 8.03 1.94
C LEU A 59 0.93 8.34 3.17
N GLU A 60 1.31 7.31 3.92
CA GLU A 60 2.19 7.45 5.09
C GLU A 60 3.51 8.15 4.73
N LEU A 61 4.12 7.75 3.61
CA LEU A 61 5.42 8.26 3.16
C LEU A 61 5.33 9.67 2.55
N ALA A 62 4.29 9.93 1.75
CA ALA A 62 4.06 11.23 1.13
C ALA A 62 3.61 12.28 2.17
N GLY A 63 2.94 11.85 3.23
CA GLY A 63 2.48 12.71 4.33
C GLY A 63 1.49 13.79 3.89
N ASN A 64 1.17 14.71 4.81
CA ASN A 64 0.06 15.68 4.65
C ASN A 64 0.23 16.69 3.50
N ARG A 65 1.44 16.85 2.97
CA ARG A 65 1.71 17.73 1.81
C ARG A 65 1.68 16.98 0.49
N GLY A 66 1.73 15.65 0.52
CA GLY A 66 1.67 14.82 -0.66
C GLY A 66 0.24 14.50 -1.06
N LYS A 67 0.11 13.89 -2.23
CA LYS A 67 -1.18 13.39 -2.74
C LYS A 67 -0.98 11.99 -3.30
N VAL A 68 -1.92 11.10 -3.02
CA VAL A 68 -1.88 9.74 -3.53
C VAL A 68 -3.19 9.44 -4.24
N MET A 69 -3.08 8.95 -5.48
CA MET A 69 -4.20 8.47 -6.26
C MET A 69 -4.02 6.99 -6.57
N GLY A 70 -5.02 6.17 -6.23
CA GLY A 70 -5.09 4.77 -6.61
C GLY A 70 -6.01 4.56 -7.81
N ILE A 71 -5.56 3.80 -8.81
CA ILE A 71 -6.38 3.41 -9.96
C ILE A 71 -6.36 1.90 -10.11
N ASP A 72 -7.55 1.30 -10.14
CA ASP A 72 -7.73 -0.10 -10.50
C ASP A 72 -8.99 -0.27 -11.35
N LYS A 73 -9.07 -1.41 -12.05
CA LYS A 73 -10.30 -1.87 -12.71
C LYS A 73 -11.27 -2.50 -11.72
N ALA A 74 -10.75 -3.12 -10.67
CA ALA A 74 -11.52 -3.69 -9.57
C ALA A 74 -11.94 -2.61 -8.58
N PHE A 75 -12.99 -2.90 -7.81
CA PHE A 75 -13.39 -2.05 -6.69
C PHE A 75 -12.27 -2.00 -5.63
N VAL A 76 -12.04 -0.81 -5.09
CA VAL A 76 -11.15 -0.56 -3.96
C VAL A 76 -11.97 0.16 -2.93
N GLU A 77 -12.08 -0.42 -1.74
CA GLU A 77 -12.73 0.23 -0.61
C GLU A 77 -12.06 1.57 -0.31
N GLU A 78 -12.77 2.55 0.23
CA GLU A 78 -12.20 3.88 0.43
C GLU A 78 -11.03 3.85 1.42
N ILE A 79 -9.85 4.35 1.00
CA ILE A 79 -8.72 4.59 1.91
C ILE A 79 -8.74 6.07 2.28
N PRO A 80 -8.88 6.41 3.58
CA PRO A 80 -8.87 7.80 4.03
C PRO A 80 -7.66 8.56 3.49
N ASN A 81 -7.91 9.78 2.99
CA ASN A 81 -6.92 10.69 2.40
C ASN A 81 -6.32 10.27 1.05
N ALA A 82 -6.68 9.11 0.49
CA ALA A 82 -6.36 8.77 -0.90
C ALA A 82 -7.53 9.09 -1.82
N THR A 83 -7.21 9.57 -3.02
CA THR A 83 -8.18 9.64 -4.12
C THR A 83 -8.21 8.31 -4.85
N HIS A 84 -9.40 7.79 -5.17
CA HIS A 84 -9.57 6.59 -5.98
C HIS A 84 -10.38 6.92 -7.21
N ASN A 85 -10.35 6.08 -8.25
CA ASN A 85 -11.37 6.24 -9.29
C ASN A 85 -12.76 6.03 -8.68
N THR A 86 -13.64 7.00 -8.89
CA THR A 86 -15.08 6.82 -8.71
C THR A 86 -15.56 6.24 -10.03
N ARG A 87 -15.97 4.98 -10.05
CA ARG A 87 -16.88 4.52 -11.09
C ARG A 87 -18.30 4.89 -10.69
#